data_AF-A0A0D2LQQ0-F1
#
_entry.id   AF-A0A0D2LQQ0-F1
#
_cell.length_a   1.000
_cell.length_b   1.000
_cell.length_c   1.000
_cell.angle_alpha   90.00
_cell.angle_beta   90.00
_cell.angle_gamma   90.00
#
_symmetry.space_group_name_H-M   'P 1'
#
loop_
_entity.id
_entity.type
_entity.pdbx_description
1 polymer ?
#
loop_
_entity_poly.entity_id
_entity_poly.type
_entity_poly.pdbx_seq_one_letter_code
_entity_poly.pdbx_strand_id
1 'polypeptide(L)'
;MATPPLADEASRAAVSPRLIEFWQRFQALAPAGARGALSIRDLLAWVSFVNATAGKLGPLAAYAHGAHLTLLDGLGLGTGLPPASLAALRRRCEQLLAAQLPEADRSAAERAAGRHIVAAEGDDAEEQTPPPGCCARPCSWRAPPASARPAWSRRSPSTRRRRWCG
;
A
#
# COMPACT_ATOMS: atom_id res chain seq x y z
N MET A 1 -6.79 -32.25 11.05
CA MET A 1 -5.32 -32.36 11.05
C MET A 1 -4.79 -31.07 10.46
N ALA A 2 -4.10 -30.25 11.25
CA ALA A 2 -3.52 -28.99 10.75
C ALA A 2 -2.29 -29.34 9.91
N THR A 3 -2.35 -29.07 8.61
CA THR A 3 -1.22 -29.24 7.69
C THR A 3 -0.09 -28.32 8.16
N PRO A 4 1.15 -28.82 8.35
CA PRO A 4 2.24 -27.99 8.82
C PRO A 4 2.53 -26.86 7.82
N PRO A 5 3.00 -25.69 8.29
CA PRO A 5 3.40 -24.61 7.42
C PRO A 5 4.60 -25.06 6.58
N LEU A 6 4.44 -24.99 5.24
CA LEU A 6 5.34 -25.51 4.20
C LEU A 6 5.32 -27.04 4.20
N ALA A 7 4.36 -27.62 3.47
CA ALA A 7 4.02 -29.05 3.52
C ALA A 7 5.16 -30.01 3.11
N ASP A 8 6.22 -29.51 2.48
CA ASP A 8 7.43 -30.26 2.19
C ASP A 8 8.69 -29.39 2.40
N GLU A 9 9.80 -30.04 2.76
CA GLU A 9 11.08 -29.39 3.01
C GLU A 9 11.59 -28.61 1.78
N ALA A 10 11.34 -29.10 0.57
CA ALA A 10 11.82 -28.46 -0.64
C ALA A 10 11.07 -27.15 -0.92
N SER A 11 9.74 -27.09 -0.70
CA SER A 11 8.98 -25.84 -0.76
C SER A 11 9.45 -24.85 0.30
N ARG A 12 9.75 -25.31 1.52
CA ARG A 12 10.31 -24.46 2.57
C ARG A 12 11.66 -23.87 2.16
N ALA A 13 12.58 -24.73 1.73
CA ALA A 13 13.91 -24.33 1.27
C ALA A 13 13.84 -23.37 0.06
N ALA A 14 12.84 -23.53 -0.81
CA ALA A 14 12.65 -22.66 -1.97
C ALA A 14 12.09 -21.27 -1.62
N VAL A 15 11.19 -21.19 -0.62
CA VAL A 15 10.41 -19.97 -0.35
C VAL A 15 10.96 -19.14 0.82
N SER A 16 11.34 -19.79 1.93
CA SER A 16 11.80 -19.10 3.14
C SER A 16 12.95 -18.09 2.90
N PRO A 17 14.05 -18.43 2.20
CA PRO A 17 15.12 -17.45 1.97
C PRO A 17 14.64 -16.27 1.13
N ARG A 18 13.75 -16.51 0.15
CA ARG A 18 13.21 -15.45 -0.73
C ARG A 18 12.31 -14.48 0.04
N LEU A 19 11.44 -15.01 0.91
CA LEU A 19 10.60 -14.21 1.81
C LEU A 19 11.42 -13.28 2.69
N ILE A 20 12.45 -13.81 3.36
CA ILE A 20 13.28 -13.04 4.27
C ILE A 20 14.09 -11.98 3.51
N GLU A 21 14.71 -12.36 2.39
CA GLU A 21 15.44 -11.40 1.56
C GLU A 21 14.52 -10.30 1.03
N PHE A 22 13.33 -10.66 0.55
CA PHE A 22 12.35 -9.70 0.07
C PHE A 22 11.94 -8.73 1.19
N TRP A 23 11.63 -9.25 2.38
CA TRP A 23 11.27 -8.45 3.55
C TRP A 23 12.38 -7.45 3.94
N GLN A 24 13.64 -7.90 3.94
CA GLN A 24 14.80 -7.04 4.22
C GLN A 24 14.97 -5.94 3.17
N ARG A 25 14.89 -6.31 1.88
CA ARG A 25 14.98 -5.33 0.79
C ARG A 25 13.81 -4.35 0.79
N PHE A 26 12.60 -4.81 1.10
CA PHE A 26 11.44 -3.93 1.23
C PHE A 26 11.67 -2.86 2.30
N GLN A 27 12.14 -3.24 3.49
CA GLN A 27 12.43 -2.28 4.56
C GLN A 27 13.52 -1.26 4.19
N ALA A 28 14.49 -1.68 3.37
CA ALA A 28 15.53 -0.80 2.85
C ALA A 28 15.02 0.17 1.77
N LEU A 29 14.09 -0.27 0.92
CA LEU A 29 13.50 0.53 -0.16
C LEU A 29 12.38 1.47 0.32
N ALA A 30 11.62 1.06 1.34
CA ALA A 30 10.44 1.77 1.79
C ALA A 30 10.83 3.09 2.49
N PRO A 31 10.21 4.22 2.12
CA PRO A 31 10.30 5.46 2.88
C PRO A 31 9.82 5.25 4.32
N ALA A 32 10.26 6.09 5.27
CA ALA A 32 9.93 5.94 6.69
C ALA A 32 8.42 5.77 6.94
N GLY A 33 7.56 6.53 6.23
CA GLY A 33 6.09 6.43 6.33
C GLY A 33 5.46 5.17 5.73
N ALA A 34 6.22 4.36 4.98
CA ALA A 34 5.76 3.11 4.38
C ALA A 34 6.51 1.87 4.89
N ARG A 35 7.48 2.00 5.79
CA ARG A 35 8.15 0.85 6.43
C ARG A 35 7.18 -0.01 7.24
N GLY A 36 6.14 0.60 7.82
CA GLY A 36 5.06 -0.10 8.49
C GLY A 36 4.01 -0.70 7.55
N ALA A 37 4.10 -0.47 6.23
CA ALA A 37 3.13 -0.98 5.26
C ALA A 37 3.25 -2.49 5.04
N LEU A 38 4.44 -3.05 5.31
CA LEU A 38 4.64 -4.50 5.40
C LEU A 38 4.84 -4.83 6.89
N SER A 39 3.77 -5.31 7.52
CA SER A 39 3.78 -5.71 8.94
C SER A 39 4.00 -7.22 9.09
N ILE A 40 4.34 -7.67 10.30
CA ILE A 40 4.46 -9.12 10.60
C ILE A 40 3.15 -9.86 10.26
N ARG A 41 1.99 -9.20 10.40
CA ARG A 41 0.70 -9.77 9.98
C ARG A 41 0.67 -10.07 8.48
N ASP A 42 1.18 -9.16 7.65
CA ASP A 42 1.17 -9.31 6.20
C ASP A 42 2.15 -10.41 5.77
N LEU A 43 3.29 -10.54 6.49
CA LEU A 43 4.21 -11.66 6.32
C LEU A 43 3.59 -13.01 6.72
N LEU A 44 2.89 -13.07 7.85
CA LEU A 44 2.21 -14.29 8.28
C LEU A 44 1.09 -14.67 7.33
N ALA A 45 0.30 -13.70 6.87
CA ALA A 45 -0.74 -13.91 5.86
C ALA A 45 -0.13 -14.44 4.55
N TRP A 46 1.01 -13.91 4.13
CA TRP A 46 1.73 -14.37 2.95
C TRP A 46 2.19 -15.82 3.12
N VAL A 47 2.83 -16.15 4.24
CA VAL A 47 3.26 -17.52 4.54
C VAL A 47 2.07 -18.48 4.58
N SER A 48 0.96 -18.09 5.24
CA SER A 48 -0.27 -18.88 5.26
C SER A 48 -0.85 -19.11 3.87
N PHE A 49 -0.84 -18.11 3.01
CA PHE A 49 -1.27 -18.24 1.62
C PHE A 49 -0.40 -19.24 0.85
N VAL A 50 0.92 -19.14 0.97
CA VAL A 50 1.86 -20.10 0.34
C VAL A 50 1.55 -21.51 0.82
N ASN A 51 1.39 -21.71 2.13
CA ASN A 51 1.11 -23.02 2.70
C ASN A 51 -0.20 -23.63 2.18
N ALA A 52 -1.23 -22.80 1.98
CA ALA A 52 -2.52 -23.24 1.49
C ALA A 52 -2.54 -23.55 -0.01
N THR A 53 -1.65 -22.93 -0.80
CA THR A 53 -1.73 -22.93 -2.27
C THR A 53 -0.54 -23.57 -2.98
N ALA A 54 0.59 -23.80 -2.30
CA ALA A 54 1.80 -24.38 -2.89
C ALA A 54 1.55 -25.74 -3.55
N GLY A 55 0.69 -26.59 -2.98
CA GLY A 55 0.36 -27.88 -3.58
C GLY A 55 -0.46 -27.81 -4.88
N LYS A 56 -1.08 -26.66 -5.17
CA LYS A 56 -1.90 -26.44 -6.38
C LYS A 56 -1.20 -25.56 -7.42
N LEU A 57 -0.50 -24.52 -6.97
CA LEU A 57 0.16 -23.54 -7.84
C LEU A 57 1.66 -23.83 -8.03
N GLY A 58 2.26 -24.62 -7.15
CA GLY A 58 3.71 -24.69 -6.98
C GLY A 58 4.21 -23.63 -5.98
N PRO A 59 5.31 -23.89 -5.26
CA PRO A 59 5.78 -23.04 -4.17
C PRO A 59 6.19 -21.63 -4.62
N LEU A 60 6.86 -21.50 -5.77
CA LEU A 60 7.34 -20.21 -6.29
C LEU A 60 6.21 -19.37 -6.88
N ALA A 61 5.25 -20.00 -7.58
CA ALA A 61 4.05 -19.31 -8.02
C ALA A 61 3.19 -18.85 -6.83
N ALA A 62 3.00 -19.71 -5.83
CA ALA A 62 2.28 -19.37 -4.61
C ALA A 62 2.97 -18.22 -3.84
N TYR A 63 4.31 -18.22 -3.77
CA TYR A 63 5.10 -17.11 -3.25
C TYR A 63 4.80 -15.81 -3.99
N ALA A 64 4.87 -15.82 -5.32
CA ALA A 64 4.62 -14.63 -6.13
C ALA A 64 3.19 -14.09 -6.00
N HIS A 65 2.19 -14.98 -6.03
CA HIS A 65 0.78 -14.62 -5.87
C HIS A 65 0.50 -14.04 -4.49
N GLY A 66 1.04 -14.68 -3.44
CA GLY A 66 0.89 -14.20 -2.08
C GLY A 66 1.44 -12.78 -1.89
N ALA A 67 2.58 -12.45 -2.51
CA ALA A 67 3.18 -11.12 -2.43
C ALA A 67 2.23 -10.03 -2.97
N HIS A 68 1.57 -10.33 -4.09
CA HIS A 68 0.64 -9.40 -4.72
C HIS A 68 -0.58 -9.19 -3.83
N LEU A 69 -1.12 -10.27 -3.27
CA LEU A 69 -2.34 -10.23 -2.45
C LEU A 69 -2.13 -9.61 -1.06
N THR A 70 -1.00 -9.85 -0.40
CA THR A 70 -0.83 -9.44 1.00
C THR A 70 -0.06 -8.13 1.16
N LEU A 71 0.91 -7.86 0.29
CA LEU A 71 1.73 -6.65 0.36
C LEU A 71 1.31 -5.62 -0.69
N LEU A 72 1.31 -6.01 -1.97
CA LEU A 72 1.19 -5.03 -3.05
C LEU A 72 -0.23 -4.48 -3.19
N ASP A 73 -1.25 -5.24 -2.79
CA ASP A 73 -2.64 -4.78 -2.74
C ASP A 73 -2.87 -3.77 -1.61
N GLY A 74 -2.22 -3.97 -0.47
CA GLY A 74 -2.28 -3.05 0.68
C GLY A 74 -1.34 -1.83 0.57
N LEU A 75 -0.47 -1.78 -0.44
CA LEU A 75 0.56 -0.76 -0.57
C LEU A 75 -0.07 0.62 -0.84
N GLY A 76 0.02 1.52 0.13
CA GLY A 76 -0.53 2.88 0.03
C GLY A 76 -1.73 3.16 0.90
N LEU A 77 -2.31 2.12 1.52
CA LEU A 77 -3.32 2.29 2.54
C LEU A 77 -2.66 2.86 3.81
N GLY A 78 -3.03 4.08 4.20
CA GLY A 78 -2.59 4.69 5.47
C GLY A 78 -1.14 5.14 5.53
N THR A 79 -0.37 5.12 4.43
CA THR A 79 1.05 5.53 4.41
C THR A 79 1.26 7.03 4.19
N GLY A 80 0.23 7.75 3.71
CA GLY A 80 0.30 9.17 3.38
C GLY A 80 1.30 9.52 2.27
N LEU A 81 1.78 8.53 1.51
CA LEU A 81 2.73 8.75 0.42
C LEU A 81 2.04 9.35 -0.81
N PRO A 82 2.74 10.21 -1.58
CA PRO A 82 2.25 10.68 -2.87
C PRO A 82 2.03 9.50 -3.85
N PRO A 83 1.03 9.59 -4.76
CA PRO A 83 0.76 8.54 -5.74
C PRO A 83 1.98 8.12 -6.57
N ALA A 84 2.81 9.08 -6.99
CA ALA A 84 4.04 8.80 -7.74
C ALA A 84 5.06 7.97 -6.92
N SER A 85 5.18 8.23 -5.62
CA SER A 85 6.07 7.47 -4.72
C SER A 85 5.54 6.06 -4.47
N LEU A 86 4.21 5.89 -4.37
CA LEU A 86 3.57 4.58 -4.26
C LEU A 86 3.79 3.75 -5.53
N ALA A 87 3.59 4.34 -6.71
CA ALA A 87 3.83 3.67 -7.99
C ALA A 87 5.30 3.26 -8.13
N ALA A 88 6.24 4.12 -7.74
CA ALA A 88 7.67 3.81 -7.76
C ALA A 88 8.04 2.69 -6.78
N LEU A 89 7.47 2.69 -5.56
CA LEU A 89 7.69 1.64 -4.57
C LEU A 89 7.11 0.30 -5.05
N ARG A 90 5.90 0.30 -5.61
CA ARG A 90 5.26 -0.90 -6.17
C ARG A 90 6.11 -1.50 -7.29
N ARG A 91 6.55 -0.70 -8.26
CA ARG A 91 7.44 -1.14 -9.34
C ARG A 91 8.74 -1.77 -8.83
N ARG A 92 9.36 -1.16 -7.81
CA ARG A 92 10.59 -1.73 -7.22
C ARG A 92 10.33 -3.06 -6.54
N CYS A 93 9.20 -3.22 -5.84
CA CYS A 93 8.82 -4.49 -5.24
C CYS A 93 8.57 -5.57 -6.31
N GLU A 94 7.94 -5.22 -7.42
CA GLU A 94 7.72 -6.14 -8.54
C GLU A 94 9.04 -6.57 -9.18
N GLN A 95 9.99 -5.64 -9.37
CA GLN A 95 11.34 -5.95 -9.83
C GLN A 95 12.07 -6.89 -8.88
N LEU A 96 11.93 -6.68 -7.56
CA LEU A 96 12.50 -7.58 -6.56
C LEU A 96 11.90 -8.99 -6.64
N LEU A 97 10.57 -9.10 -6.77
CA LEU A 97 9.91 -10.40 -6.93
C LEU A 97 10.39 -11.11 -8.21
N ALA A 98 10.43 -10.41 -9.33
CA ALA A 98 10.88 -10.98 -10.60
C ALA A 98 12.34 -11.45 -10.54
N ALA A 99 13.22 -10.70 -9.87
CA ALA A 99 14.62 -11.07 -9.66
C ALA A 99 14.79 -12.35 -8.82
N GLN A 100 13.83 -12.63 -7.93
CA GLN A 100 13.80 -13.84 -7.11
C GLN A 100 13.09 -15.02 -7.77
N LEU A 101 12.57 -14.88 -8.99
CA LEU A 101 11.83 -15.95 -9.67
C LEU A 101 12.59 -16.45 -10.90
N PRO A 102 12.63 -17.77 -11.13
CA PRO A 102 13.01 -18.34 -12.42
C PRO A 102 12.10 -17.81 -13.52
N GLU A 103 12.59 -17.72 -14.76
CA GLU A 103 11.84 -17.20 -15.90
C GLU A 103 10.47 -17.88 -16.08
N ALA A 104 10.42 -19.19 -15.86
CA ALA A 104 9.19 -19.99 -15.94
C ALA A 104 8.10 -19.55 -14.94
N ASP A 105 8.49 -19.03 -13.78
CA ASP A 105 7.57 -18.60 -12.73
C ASP A 105 7.26 -17.10 -12.77
N ARG A 106 8.03 -16.32 -13.54
CA ARG A 106 7.79 -14.87 -13.71
C ARG A 106 6.47 -14.59 -14.41
N SER A 107 6.15 -15.34 -15.46
CA SER A 107 4.88 -15.19 -16.18
C SER A 107 3.68 -15.66 -15.35
N ALA A 108 3.87 -16.48 -14.31
CA ALA A 108 2.85 -16.74 -13.30
C ALA A 108 2.68 -15.55 -12.34
N ALA A 109 3.78 -14.92 -11.92
CA ALA A 109 3.76 -13.70 -11.12
C ALA A 109 3.11 -12.51 -11.84
N GLU A 110 3.37 -12.36 -13.15
CA GLU A 110 2.78 -11.31 -13.98
C GLU A 110 1.28 -11.47 -14.13
N ARG A 111 0.81 -12.71 -14.36
CA ARG A 111 -0.62 -13.03 -14.36
C ARG A 111 -1.26 -12.76 -12.99
N ALA A 112 -0.59 -13.12 -11.89
CA ALA A 112 -1.05 -12.85 -10.54
C ALA A 112 -1.21 -11.34 -10.26
N ALA A 113 -0.30 -10.55 -10.82
CA ALA A 113 -0.31 -9.10 -10.71
C ALA A 113 -1.41 -8.42 -11.53
N GLY A 114 -2.21 -9.18 -12.28
CA GLY A 114 -3.15 -8.64 -13.25
C GLY A 114 -2.47 -7.97 -14.45
N ARG A 115 -1.20 -8.27 -14.71
CA ARG A 115 -0.42 -7.71 -15.82
C ARG A 115 -0.40 -8.68 -17.00
N HIS A 116 -1.46 -8.67 -17.81
CA HIS A 116 -1.56 -9.09 -19.22
C HIS A 116 -2.99 -8.69 -19.64
N ILE A 117 -3.29 -7.75 -20.54
CA ILE A 117 -2.82 -7.50 -21.91
C ILE A 117 -2.84 -5.98 -22.16
N VAL A 118 -1.67 -5.39 -22.43
CA VAL A 118 -1.56 -4.35 -23.46
C VAL A 118 -0.23 -4.63 -24.13
N ALA A 119 -0.30 -5.05 -25.39
CA ALA A 119 0.83 -5.00 -26.28
C ALA A 119 1.39 -3.58 -26.26
N ALA A 120 2.69 -3.46 -26.52
CA ALA A 120 3.36 -2.18 -26.68
C ALA A 120 2.54 -1.19 -27.52
N GLU A 121 2.03 -0.15 -26.86
CA GLU A 121 1.96 1.20 -27.42
C GLU A 121 2.96 1.96 -26.55
N GLY A 122 4.14 2.28 -27.05
CA GLY A 122 4.28 3.32 -28.06
C GLY A 122 4.43 4.62 -27.28
N ASP A 123 5.64 5.19 -27.35
CA ASP A 123 5.99 6.53 -26.86
C ASP A 123 4.83 7.53 -27.02
N ASP A 124 4.64 8.39 -26.03
CA ASP A 124 5.00 9.80 -26.20
C ASP A 124 4.80 10.57 -24.90
N ALA A 125 5.85 11.30 -24.53
CA ALA A 125 5.83 12.33 -23.53
C ALA A 125 4.92 13.48 -23.99
N GLU A 126 3.74 13.62 -23.40
CA GLU A 126 2.96 14.86 -23.54
C GLU A 126 3.02 15.63 -22.21
N GLU A 127 4.08 16.44 -22.12
CA GLU A 127 4.20 17.57 -21.22
C GLU A 127 2.99 18.49 -21.43
N GLN A 128 2.02 18.45 -20.50
CA GLN A 128 0.90 19.39 -20.51
C GLN A 128 1.42 20.81 -20.26
N THR A 129 1.77 21.48 -21.34
CA THR A 129 1.90 22.93 -21.41
C THR A 129 0.48 23.51 -21.42
N PRO A 130 0.09 24.36 -20.44
CA PRO A 130 -1.23 24.98 -20.47
C PRO A 130 -1.35 25.94 -21.68
N PRO A 131 -2.51 25.99 -22.36
CA PRO A 131 -2.69 26.84 -23.53
C PRO A 131 -2.54 28.33 -23.17
N PRO A 132 -1.91 29.14 -24.05
CA PRO A 132 -1.78 30.57 -23.81
C PRO A 132 -3.13 31.24 -24.10
N GLY A 133 -3.63 31.99 -23.11
CA GLY A 133 -4.63 33.02 -23.34
C GLY A 133 -6.07 32.66 -22.95
N CYS A 134 -6.37 32.77 -21.67
CA CYS A 134 -7.62 33.43 -21.24
C CYS A 134 -7.35 34.25 -19.98
N CYS A 135 -7.03 35.52 -20.24
CA CYS A 135 -7.15 36.72 -19.42
C CYS A 135 -7.34 36.56 -17.90
N ALA A 136 -6.33 37.04 -17.19
CA ALA A 136 -6.33 37.55 -15.81
C ALA A 136 -7.70 37.84 -15.18
N ARG A 137 -8.01 37.13 -14.07
CA ARG A 137 -8.74 37.70 -12.92
C ARG A 137 -8.17 37.13 -11.61
N PRO A 138 -8.07 37.94 -10.55
CA PRO A 138 -7.44 37.51 -9.30
C PRO A 138 -8.33 36.52 -8.55
N CYS A 139 -7.75 35.37 -8.17
CA CYS A 139 -8.34 34.45 -7.21
C CYS A 139 -8.44 35.15 -5.84
N SER A 140 -9.60 35.74 -5.53
CA SER A 140 -9.96 36.07 -4.17
C SER A 140 -10.19 34.76 -3.42
N TRP A 141 -9.18 34.33 -2.66
CA TRP A 141 -9.37 33.45 -1.52
C TRP A 141 -10.49 34.05 -0.66
N ARG A 142 -11.65 33.41 -0.58
CA ARG A 142 -12.71 33.80 0.34
C ARG A 142 -12.55 32.96 1.58
N ALA A 143 -11.97 33.55 2.62
CA ALA A 143 -11.97 33.02 3.98
C ALA A 143 -13.42 32.77 4.46
N PRO A 144 -13.66 31.77 5.32
CA PRO A 144 -14.97 31.59 5.96
C PRO A 144 -15.20 32.73 6.98
N PRO A 145 -16.36 33.40 6.97
CA PRO A 145 -16.66 34.41 7.98
C PRO A 145 -16.98 33.75 9.32
N ALA A 146 -16.28 34.21 10.36
CA ALA A 146 -16.74 34.14 11.73
C ALA A 146 -18.05 34.94 11.89
N SER A 147 -18.86 34.52 12.86
CA SER A 147 -20.07 35.17 13.39
C SER A 147 -21.41 34.86 12.68
N ALA A 148 -22.12 33.90 13.27
CA ALA A 148 -23.58 33.94 13.35
C ALA A 148 -23.98 33.53 14.78
N ARG A 149 -24.08 34.53 15.67
CA ARG A 149 -24.80 34.42 16.94
C ARG A 149 -26.23 34.89 16.71
N PRO A 150 -27.27 34.13 17.08
CA PRO A 150 -28.57 34.70 17.40
C PRO A 150 -28.61 35.06 18.90
N ALA A 151 -28.76 36.35 19.21
CA ALA A 151 -29.53 36.81 20.38
C ALA A 151 -31.00 36.57 20.00
N TRP A 152 -31.95 36.13 20.83
CA TRP A 152 -32.37 36.51 22.17
C TRP A 152 -33.33 35.38 22.63
N SER A 153 -33.21 34.82 23.82
CA SER A 153 -34.19 35.11 24.87
C SER A 153 -33.65 34.78 26.26
N ARG A 154 -33.89 35.74 27.14
CA ARG A 154 -33.56 35.84 28.57
C ARG A 154 -34.08 34.64 29.39
N ARG A 155 -33.27 34.18 30.35
CA ARG A 155 -33.62 34.14 31.79
C ARG A 155 -32.37 33.76 32.61
N SER A 156 -31.91 34.71 33.42
CA SER A 156 -31.27 34.45 34.72
C SER A 156 -32.30 34.84 35.80
N PRO A 157 -32.08 34.69 37.13
CA PRO A 157 -30.90 34.17 37.83
C PRO A 157 -31.24 33.24 39.03
N SER A 158 -30.24 32.54 39.59
CA SER A 158 -30.04 32.50 41.06
C SER A 158 -28.78 31.69 41.43
N THR A 159 -27.80 32.40 41.99
CA THR A 159 -27.04 32.06 43.21
C THR A 159 -26.71 30.59 43.49
N ARG A 160 -25.43 30.27 43.74
CA ARG A 160 -24.80 30.33 45.07
C ARG A 160 -23.32 29.85 45.04
N ARG A 161 -22.49 30.58 45.77
CA ARG A 161 -21.08 30.34 46.14
C ARG A 161 -20.79 28.94 46.69
N ARG A 162 -19.53 28.51 46.52
CA ARG A 162 -18.52 28.00 47.51
C ARG A 162 -17.69 26.92 46.79
N ARG A 163 -16.39 27.11 46.50
CA ARG A 163 -15.21 27.07 47.39
C ARG A 163 -15.19 25.74 48.19
N TRP A 164 -14.18 24.90 47.99
CA TRP A 164 -13.25 24.35 48.99
C TRP A 164 -12.40 23.22 48.41
N CYS A 165 -11.13 23.20 48.84
CA CYS A 165 -10.12 22.19 48.60
C CYS A 165 -10.47 20.87 49.29
N GLY A 166 -9.88 19.78 48.79
CA GLY A 166 -9.64 18.54 49.50
C GLY A 166 -8.26 18.05 49.10
#